data_AF-A0A5C7BII1-F1
#
_entry.id   AF-A0A5C7BII1-F1
#
_cell.length_a   1.000
_cell.length_b   1.000
_cell.length_c   1.000
_cell.angle_alpha   90.00
_cell.angle_beta   90.00
_cell.angle_gamma   90.00
#
_symmetry.space_group_name_H-M   'P 1'
#
loop_
_entity.id
_entity.type
_entity.pdbx_description
1 polymer ?
#
loop_
_entity_poly.entity_id
_entity_poly.type
_entity_poly.pdbx_seq_one_letter_code
_entity_poly.pdbx_strand_id
1 'polypeptide(L)'
;MRFIFDFYQFNIDSSDLLDDNTAIVKEMKTHYTKAWETLGYENKPDESMLNQMGYLLLETEKVDFVGKFFKLNVAYYSKSFNVYYALGDFYLASKHKDKAIESFERA
;
A
#
# COMPACT_ATOMS: atom_id res chain seq x y z
N MET A 1 2.21 -18.37 24.69
CA MET A 1 3.30 -17.80 23.87
C MET A 1 2.71 -16.87 22.81
N ARG A 2 2.35 -15.62 23.18
CA ARG A 2 1.96 -14.57 22.21
C ARG A 2 3.15 -13.64 21.93
N PHE A 3 3.82 -13.21 23.00
CA PHE A 3 5.00 -12.33 23.00
C PHE A 3 6.14 -12.61 21.99
N ILE A 4 6.38 -13.87 21.61
CA ILE A 4 7.49 -14.19 20.70
C ILE A 4 7.15 -13.81 19.25
N PHE A 5 5.87 -13.69 18.89
CA PHE A 5 5.42 -13.42 17.51
C PHE A 5 4.67 -12.09 17.36
N ASP A 6 4.74 -11.20 18.34
CA ASP A 6 4.02 -9.91 18.28
C ASP A 6 4.52 -9.02 17.13
N PHE A 7 5.71 -9.28 16.59
CA PHE A 7 6.23 -8.61 15.39
C PHE A 7 5.58 -9.08 14.07
N TYR A 8 4.76 -10.14 14.09
CA TYR A 8 4.16 -10.71 12.88
C TYR A 8 2.84 -10.01 12.51
N GLN A 9 2.02 -9.67 13.50
CA GLN A 9 0.71 -9.08 13.27
C GLN A 9 0.82 -7.57 13.03
N PHE A 10 0.42 -7.13 11.84
CA PHE A 10 0.18 -5.73 11.55
C PHE A 10 -1.32 -5.49 11.50
N ASN A 11 -1.89 -4.93 12.56
CA ASN A 11 -3.31 -4.64 12.62
C ASN A 11 -3.53 -3.19 12.21
N ILE A 12 -4.38 -2.98 11.20
CA ILE A 12 -4.86 -1.67 10.79
C ILE A 12 -6.37 -1.73 10.77
N ASP A 13 -7.02 -0.75 11.41
CA ASP A 13 -8.43 -0.48 11.22
C ASP A 13 -8.63 0.58 10.12
N SER A 14 -9.79 0.55 9.45
CA SER A 14 -10.15 1.60 8.50
C SER A 14 -10.19 2.98 9.16
N SER A 15 -10.51 3.07 10.46
CA SER A 15 -10.43 4.33 11.21
C SER A 15 -9.01 4.92 11.24
N ASP A 16 -7.97 4.08 11.34
CA ASP A 16 -6.57 4.52 11.40
C ASP A 16 -6.12 5.20 10.09
N LEU A 17 -6.83 4.90 9.00
CA LEU A 17 -6.55 5.42 7.66
C LEU A 17 -7.29 6.73 7.38
N LEU A 18 -8.49 6.88 7.95
CA LEU A 18 -9.35 8.04 7.69
C LEU A 18 -8.94 9.27 8.49
N ASP A 19 -8.35 9.08 9.68
CA ASP A 19 -7.76 10.16 10.46
C ASP A 19 -6.57 10.83 9.73
N ASP A 20 -6.13 12.01 10.16
CA ASP A 20 -4.95 12.72 9.59
C ASP A 20 -3.61 12.01 9.81
N ASN A 21 -3.66 10.73 10.19
CA ASN A 21 -2.50 9.87 10.37
C ASN A 21 -1.90 9.42 9.04
N THR A 22 -1.09 10.30 8.45
CA THR A 22 -0.29 9.97 7.26
C THR A 22 0.93 9.09 7.56
N ALA A 23 1.17 8.71 8.83
CA ALA A 23 2.32 7.92 9.24
C ALA A 23 2.15 6.42 8.99
N ILE A 24 0.93 5.94 8.73
CA ILE A 24 0.64 4.50 8.65
C ILE A 24 1.46 3.77 7.56
N VAL A 25 1.74 4.41 6.42
CA VAL A 25 2.58 3.82 5.36
C VAL A 25 4.01 3.60 5.87
N LYS A 26 4.52 4.54 6.68
CA LYS A 26 5.84 4.44 7.30
C LYS A 26 5.84 3.36 8.38
N GLU A 27 4.80 3.29 9.19
CA GLU A 27 4.63 2.26 10.23
C GLU A 27 4.56 0.86 9.63
N MET A 28 3.76 0.68 8.57
CA MET A 28 3.69 -0.55 7.80
C MET A 28 5.06 -0.95 7.27
N LYS A 29 5.76 -0.03 6.59
CA LYS A 29 7.10 -0.32 6.06
C LYS A 29 8.06 -0.72 7.18
N THR A 30 8.00 -0.05 8.32
CA THR A 30 8.83 -0.36 9.49
C THR A 30 8.51 -1.74 10.06
N HIS A 31 7.23 -2.08 10.20
CA HIS A 31 6.76 -3.38 10.69
C HIS A 31 7.28 -4.53 9.83
N TYR A 32 7.00 -4.49 8.53
CA TYR A 32 7.40 -5.56 7.61
C TYR A 32 8.91 -5.67 7.45
N THR A 33 9.65 -4.55 7.49
CA THR A 33 11.12 -4.56 7.53
C THR A 33 11.64 -5.28 8.76
N LYS A 34 11.12 -4.95 9.96
CA LYS A 34 11.52 -5.60 11.21
C LYS A 34 11.18 -7.10 11.21
N ALA A 35 10.03 -7.45 10.66
CA ALA A 35 9.62 -8.85 10.57
C ALA A 35 10.53 -9.64 9.63
N TRP A 36 10.88 -9.08 8.46
CA TRP A 36 11.87 -9.68 7.56
C TRP A 36 13.23 -9.88 8.24
N GLU A 37 13.77 -8.84 8.90
CA GLU A 37 15.05 -8.91 9.61
C GLU A 37 15.05 -9.97 10.72
N THR A 38 13.92 -10.13 11.41
CA THR A 38 13.78 -11.10 12.51
C THR A 38 13.63 -12.54 11.99
N LEU A 39 12.94 -12.73 10.87
CA LEU A 39 12.60 -14.05 10.33
C LEU A 39 13.65 -14.60 9.36
N GLY A 40 14.46 -13.73 8.75
CA GLY A 40 15.45 -14.10 7.74
C GLY A 40 14.89 -14.39 6.34
N TYR A 41 13.60 -14.10 6.10
CA TYR A 41 12.96 -14.21 4.79
C TYR A 41 12.01 -13.04 4.54
N GLU A 42 11.79 -12.72 3.25
CA GLU A 42 10.97 -11.59 2.84
C GLU A 42 9.56 -11.68 3.45
N ASN A 43 9.24 -10.73 4.33
CA ASN A 43 7.90 -10.54 4.87
C ASN A 43 7.39 -9.18 4.38
N LYS A 44 6.29 -9.19 3.63
CA LYS A 44 5.71 -8.00 3.01
C LYS A 44 4.19 -8.00 3.12
N PRO A 45 3.53 -6.82 3.06
CA PRO A 45 2.07 -6.76 3.10
C PRO A 45 1.48 -7.39 1.85
N ASP A 46 0.33 -8.05 2.01
CA ASP A 46 -0.39 -8.65 0.89
C ASP A 46 -0.79 -7.60 -0.16
N GLU A 47 -0.73 -8.00 -1.44
CA GLU A 47 -1.09 -7.16 -2.58
C GLU A 47 -2.52 -6.58 -2.44
N SER A 48 -3.47 -7.42 -2.03
CA SER A 48 -4.88 -7.03 -1.85
C SER A 48 -5.06 -6.04 -0.72
N MET A 49 -4.32 -6.18 0.38
CA MET A 49 -4.36 -5.25 1.50
C MET A 49 -3.92 -3.85 1.05
N LEU A 50 -2.78 -3.74 0.36
CA LEU A 50 -2.28 -2.46 -0.14
C LEU A 50 -3.26 -1.78 -1.12
N ASN A 51 -3.86 -2.57 -2.02
CA ASN A 51 -4.87 -2.05 -2.94
C ASN A 51 -6.14 -1.58 -2.20
N GLN A 52 -6.67 -2.37 -1.28
CA GLN A 52 -7.86 -2.02 -0.50
C GLN A 52 -7.66 -0.71 0.27
N MET A 53 -6.50 -0.54 0.89
CA MET A 53 -6.16 0.70 1.61
C MET A 53 -6.07 1.90 0.67
N GLY A 54 -5.46 1.72 -0.51
CA GLY A 54 -5.43 2.76 -1.54
C GLY A 54 -6.83 3.18 -1.99
N TYR A 55 -7.73 2.22 -2.26
CA TYR A 55 -9.10 2.51 -2.70
C TYR A 55 -9.96 3.13 -1.59
N LEU A 56 -9.84 2.68 -0.34
CA LEU A 56 -10.55 3.27 0.80
C LEU A 56 -10.27 4.77 0.91
N LEU A 57 -9.04 5.18 0.59
CA LEU A 57 -8.58 6.55 0.70
C LEU A 57 -8.77 7.35 -0.58
N LEU A 58 -9.13 6.72 -1.70
CA LEU A 58 -9.17 7.35 -3.02
C LEU A 58 -10.20 8.48 -3.10
N GLU A 59 -11.28 8.40 -2.32
CA GLU A 59 -12.32 9.43 -2.23
C GLU A 59 -11.98 10.55 -1.24
N THR A 60 -10.86 10.46 -0.53
CA THR A 60 -10.41 11.49 0.42
C THR A 60 -9.59 12.57 -0.29
N GLU A 61 -9.50 13.76 0.31
CA GLU A 61 -8.65 14.85 -0.21
C GLU A 61 -7.13 14.56 -0.07
N LYS A 62 -6.75 13.41 0.52
CA LYS A 62 -5.37 13.01 0.84
C LYS A 62 -4.67 12.29 -0.32
N VAL A 63 -4.78 12.82 -1.53
CA VAL A 63 -4.30 12.20 -2.77
C VAL A 63 -2.83 11.77 -2.71
N ASP A 64 -1.94 12.62 -2.18
CA ASP A 64 -0.51 12.29 -2.07
C ASP A 64 -0.23 11.07 -1.17
N PHE A 65 -1.07 10.87 -0.15
CA PHE A 65 -0.98 9.76 0.78
C PHE A 65 -1.53 8.47 0.14
N VAL A 66 -2.67 8.55 -0.55
CA VAL A 66 -3.25 7.45 -1.34
C VAL A 66 -2.22 6.86 -2.31
N GLY A 67 -1.54 7.73 -3.05
CA GLY A 67 -0.55 7.32 -4.05
C GLY A 67 0.63 6.53 -3.46
N LYS A 68 0.91 6.66 -2.16
CA LYS A 68 1.99 5.88 -1.52
C LYS A 68 1.64 4.40 -1.42
N PHE A 69 0.37 4.04 -1.18
CA PHE A 69 -0.06 2.64 -1.11
C PHE A 69 0.06 1.94 -2.46
N PHE A 70 -0.46 2.55 -3.52
CA PHE A 70 -0.38 1.98 -4.87
C PHE A 70 1.07 1.86 -5.36
N LYS A 71 1.92 2.87 -5.12
CA LYS A 71 3.35 2.80 -5.46
C LYS A 71 4.08 1.73 -4.65
N LEU A 72 3.74 1.57 -3.36
CA LEU A 72 4.32 0.52 -2.53
C LEU A 72 3.91 -0.87 -3.05
N ASN A 73 2.66 -1.01 -3.50
CA ASN A 73 2.17 -2.25 -4.10
C ASN A 73 2.95 -2.62 -5.36
N VAL A 74 3.17 -1.66 -6.27
CA VAL A 74 4.01 -1.86 -7.45
C VAL A 74 5.44 -2.24 -7.10
N ALA A 75 6.02 -1.65 -6.05
CA ALA A 75 7.37 -1.99 -5.61
C ALA A 75 7.48 -3.45 -5.14
N TYR A 76 6.45 -3.98 -4.48
CA TYR A 76 6.44 -5.34 -3.94
C TYR A 76 5.95 -6.41 -4.91
N TYR A 77 5.10 -6.03 -5.87
CA TYR A 77 4.36 -6.94 -6.76
C TYR A 77 4.40 -6.48 -8.23
N SER A 78 5.56 -6.02 -8.70
CA SER A 78 5.77 -5.49 -10.07
C SER A 78 5.47 -6.43 -11.24
N LYS A 79 5.13 -7.69 -10.98
CA LYS A 79 4.70 -8.67 -11.99
C LYS A 79 3.19 -8.84 -12.05
N SER A 80 2.44 -8.24 -11.13
CA SER A 80 0.98 -8.32 -11.10
C SER A 80 0.39 -7.24 -12.00
N PHE A 81 -0.49 -7.62 -12.92
CA PHE A 81 -1.32 -6.69 -13.69
C PHE A 81 -2.10 -5.75 -12.75
N ASN A 82 -2.64 -6.29 -11.65
CA ASN A 82 -3.58 -5.59 -10.78
C ASN A 82 -2.96 -4.37 -10.10
N VAL A 83 -1.65 -4.39 -9.81
CA VAL A 83 -0.99 -3.25 -9.16
C VAL A 83 -0.83 -2.06 -10.10
N TYR A 84 -0.67 -2.31 -11.41
CA TYR A 84 -0.61 -1.25 -12.41
C TYR A 84 -2.00 -0.72 -12.75
N TYR A 85 -3.02 -1.59 -12.81
CA TYR A 85 -4.40 -1.17 -12.97
C TYR A 85 -4.84 -0.23 -11.83
N ALA A 86 -4.59 -0.62 -10.58
CA ALA A 86 -4.93 0.18 -9.41
C ALA A 86 -4.13 1.51 -9.35
N LEU A 87 -2.86 1.49 -9.76
CA LEU A 87 -2.05 2.71 -9.88
C LEU A 87 -2.59 3.64 -10.98
N GLY A 88 -3.11 3.08 -12.08
CA GLY A 88 -3.77 3.83 -13.14
C GLY A 88 -5.04 4.51 -12.67
N ASP A 89 -5.90 3.82 -11.92
CA ASP A 89 -7.10 4.40 -11.30
C ASP A 89 -6.75 5.58 -10.39
N PHE A 90 -5.70 5.43 -9.58
CA PHE A 90 -5.18 6.51 -8.75
C PHE A 90 -4.78 7.74 -9.57
N TYR A 91 -3.97 7.54 -10.63
CA TYR A 91 -3.54 8.65 -11.47
C TYR A 91 -4.70 9.29 -12.21
N LEU A 92 -5.70 8.52 -12.63
CA LEU A 92 -6.91 9.02 -13.28
C LEU A 92 -7.71 9.91 -12.31
N ALA A 93 -7.97 9.44 -11.09
CA ALA A 93 -8.64 10.20 -10.04
C ALA A 93 -7.87 11.48 -9.67
N SER A 94 -6.52 11.42 -9.70
CA SER A 94 -5.61 12.54 -9.44
C SER A 94 -5.41 13.48 -10.64
N LYS A 95 -6.16 13.28 -11.73
CA LYS A 95 -6.08 14.06 -12.98
C LYS A 95 -4.71 14.01 -13.68
N HIS A 96 -3.90 13.00 -13.40
CA HIS A 96 -2.62 12.73 -14.06
C HIS A 96 -2.78 11.77 -15.24
N LYS A 97 -3.49 12.21 -16.28
CA LYS A 97 -3.90 11.36 -17.42
C LYS A 97 -2.74 10.59 -18.08
N ASP A 98 -1.62 11.24 -18.34
CA ASP A 98 -0.47 10.60 -19.01
C ASP A 98 0.09 9.43 -18.18
N LYS A 99 0.17 9.61 -16.85
CA LYS A 99 0.62 8.56 -15.94
C LYS A 99 -0.40 7.44 -15.80
N ALA A 100 -1.69 7.77 -15.87
CA ALA A 100 -2.75 6.77 -15.89
C ALA A 100 -2.63 5.88 -17.13
N ILE A 101 -2.46 6.47 -18.31
CA ILE A 101 -2.24 5.74 -19.56
C ILE A 101 -1.01 4.84 -19.45
N GLU A 102 0.14 5.36 -19.01
CA GLU A 102 1.36 4.56 -18.84
C GLU A 102 1.13 3.37 -17.88
N SER A 103 0.34 3.59 -16.82
CA SER A 103 0.04 2.54 -15.85
C SER A 103 -0.89 1.48 -16.45
N PHE A 104 -1.94 1.89 -17.16
CA PHE A 104 -2.87 0.97 -17.83
C PHE A 104 -2.24 0.19 -18.98
N GLU A 105 -1.23 0.74 -19.67
CA GLU A 105 -0.48 0.01 -20.69
C GLU A 105 0.43 -1.07 -20.12
N ARG A 106 0.86 -0.93 -18.87
CA ARG A 106 1.69 -1.90 -18.14
C ARG A 106 0.89 -2.98 -17.43
N ALA A 107 -0.38 -2.68 -17.15
CA ALA A 107 -1.33 -3.67 -16.68
C ALA A 107 -1.51 -4.65 -17.84
#